data_AF-A0A522U6N3-F1
#
_entry.id   AF-A0A522U6N3-F1
#
_cell.length_a   1.000
_cell.length_b   1.000
_cell.length_c   1.000
_cell.angle_alpha   90.00
_cell.angle_beta   90.00
_cell.angle_gamma   90.00
#
_symmetry.space_group_name_H-M   'P 1'
#
loop_
_entity.id
_entity.type
_entity.pdbx_description
1 polymer ?
#
loop_
_entity_poly.entity_id
_entity_poly.type
_entity_poly.pdbx_seq_one_letter_code
_entity_poly.pdbx_strand_id
1 'polypeptide(L)'
;MFKRLSLHPKLVAVVDTLITLAMLWWLNGMSSKIVLALWFVFRLAIWAGFIKLMYFSAGASRARHFLSLLIFCAGLLTFILFTEWTPARLLFEAIFALFPFFGFWLLPASEAGLPTFLKPHSRLSFMMCIIGLAGIFALVSAISSFQLLTSVSAWVWIVLASLVATAVAGWWWFEYGLKVDDKFISRLAIWFVMFLEFLWVILILPFGYMVNGLLTIWCWYILWLLMRFNMTEEGIKWRKQALFLVSNVVLFVGYLLLAVKWK
;
A
#
# COMPACT_ATOMS: atom_id res chain seq x y z
N MET A 1 20.47 10.78 -32.99
CA MET A 1 19.15 11.33 -32.57
C MET A 1 18.16 10.17 -32.45
N PHE A 2 18.16 9.45 -31.33
CA PHE A 2 17.22 8.35 -31.11
C PHE A 2 15.82 8.93 -30.93
N LYS A 3 14.88 8.61 -31.84
CA LYS A 3 13.45 8.87 -31.61
C LYS A 3 13.11 8.30 -30.22
N ARG A 4 12.60 9.14 -29.31
CA ARG A 4 12.09 8.68 -28.02
C ARG A 4 10.94 7.72 -28.31
N LEU A 5 11.21 6.41 -28.24
CA LEU A 5 10.18 5.38 -28.18
C LEU A 5 9.41 5.63 -26.89
N SER A 6 8.22 6.20 -26.99
CA SER A 6 7.30 6.33 -25.86
C SER A 6 6.28 5.20 -25.95
N LEU A 7 6.39 4.21 -25.06
CA LEU A 7 5.37 3.17 -24.96
C LEU A 7 4.06 3.78 -24.48
N HIS A 8 2.95 3.32 -25.07
CA HIS A 8 1.62 3.76 -24.65
C HIS A 8 1.26 3.10 -23.29
N PRO A 9 0.71 3.84 -22.29
CA PRO A 9 0.44 3.30 -20.96
C PRO A 9 -0.44 2.04 -20.94
N LYS A 10 -1.45 1.99 -21.80
CA LYS A 10 -2.30 0.80 -21.98
C LYS A 10 -1.54 -0.43 -22.47
N LEU A 11 -0.55 -0.26 -23.35
CA LEU A 11 0.29 -1.37 -23.82
C LEU A 11 1.16 -1.88 -22.67
N VAL A 12 1.75 -0.96 -21.89
CA VAL A 12 2.51 -1.29 -20.69
C VAL A 12 1.66 -2.08 -19.71
N ALA A 13 0.41 -1.68 -19.47
CA ALA A 13 -0.50 -2.39 -18.57
C ALA A 13 -0.71 -3.86 -18.97
N VAL A 14 -0.98 -4.11 -20.26
CA VAL A 14 -1.19 -5.47 -20.78
C VAL A 14 0.09 -6.30 -20.68
N VAL A 15 1.23 -5.74 -21.12
CA VAL A 15 2.52 -6.43 -21.06
C VAL A 15 2.92 -6.71 -19.60
N ASP A 16 2.71 -5.76 -18.70
CA ASP A 16 2.99 -5.93 -17.26
C ASP A 16 2.15 -7.05 -16.65
N THR A 17 0.89 -7.20 -17.06
CA THR A 17 0.02 -8.28 -16.59
C THR A 17 0.55 -9.65 -17.03
N LEU A 18 0.94 -9.80 -18.29
CA LEU A 18 1.52 -11.05 -18.80
C LEU A 18 2.82 -11.40 -18.07
N ILE A 19 3.69 -10.41 -17.85
CA ILE A 19 4.91 -10.58 -17.07
C ILE A 19 4.58 -10.97 -15.62
N THR A 20 3.56 -10.36 -15.03
CA THR A 20 3.16 -10.64 -13.65
C THR A 20 2.68 -12.08 -13.51
N LEU A 21 1.87 -12.58 -14.44
CA LEU A 21 1.42 -13.98 -14.44
C LEU A 21 2.61 -14.94 -14.56
N ALA A 22 3.57 -14.65 -15.45
CA ALA A 22 4.80 -15.44 -15.56
C ALA A 22 5.64 -15.40 -14.28
N MET A 23 5.75 -14.23 -13.65
CA MET A 23 6.48 -14.06 -12.40
C MET A 23 5.80 -14.74 -11.21
N LEU A 24 4.46 -14.74 -11.14
CA LEU A 24 3.70 -15.47 -10.12
C LEU A 24 3.85 -16.98 -10.29
N TRP A 25 3.83 -17.47 -11.53
CA TRP A 25 4.15 -18.86 -11.82
C TRP A 25 5.57 -19.22 -11.35
N TRP A 26 6.56 -18.36 -11.61
CA TRP A 26 7.93 -18.55 -11.13
C TRP A 26 8.03 -18.55 -9.60
N LEU A 27 7.26 -17.69 -8.91
CA LEU A 27 7.22 -17.60 -7.45
C LEU A 27 6.83 -18.93 -6.79
N ASN A 28 5.91 -19.68 -7.40
CA ASN A 28 5.44 -20.97 -6.87
C ASN A 28 6.51 -22.07 -6.89
N GLY A 29 7.56 -21.93 -7.72
CA GLY A 29 8.66 -22.89 -7.80
C GLY A 29 9.86 -22.57 -6.90
N MET A 30 9.81 -21.50 -6.09
CA MET A 30 10.96 -21.03 -5.32
C MET A 30 11.09 -21.69 -3.96
N SER A 31 12.26 -22.24 -3.65
CA SER A 31 12.61 -22.75 -2.32
C SER A 31 13.57 -21.84 -1.53
N SER A 32 14.29 -20.94 -2.21
CA SER A 32 15.39 -20.17 -1.61
C SER A 32 15.02 -18.70 -1.37
N LYS A 33 15.38 -18.20 -0.17
CA LYS A 33 15.23 -16.78 0.23
C LYS A 33 15.97 -15.82 -0.71
N ILE A 34 17.12 -16.23 -1.24
CA ILE A 34 17.92 -15.42 -2.17
C ILE A 34 17.19 -15.26 -3.50
N VAL A 35 16.56 -16.34 -3.99
CA VAL A 35 15.80 -16.31 -5.25
C VAL A 35 14.58 -15.40 -5.11
N LEU A 36 13.93 -15.38 -3.94
CA LEU A 36 12.85 -14.44 -3.64
C LEU A 36 13.32 -12.96 -3.66
N ALA A 37 14.49 -12.68 -3.08
CA ALA A 37 15.06 -11.33 -3.11
C ALA A 37 15.41 -10.89 -4.54
N LEU A 38 16.00 -11.79 -5.34
CA LEU A 38 16.27 -11.55 -6.76
C LEU A 38 14.98 -11.34 -7.55
N TRP A 39 13.94 -12.13 -7.28
CA TRP A 39 12.61 -11.97 -7.89
C TRP A 39 12.03 -10.58 -7.62
N PHE A 40 12.12 -10.11 -6.36
CA PHE A 40 11.62 -8.80 -5.97
C PHE A 40 12.38 -7.66 -6.67
N VAL A 41 13.72 -7.72 -6.69
CA VAL A 41 14.56 -6.73 -7.38
C VAL A 41 14.28 -6.74 -8.88
N PHE A 42 14.13 -7.92 -9.48
CA PHE A 42 13.81 -8.08 -10.89
C PHE A 42 12.44 -7.44 -11.22
N ARG A 43 11.42 -7.64 -10.38
CA ARG A 43 10.10 -7.01 -10.54
C ARG A 43 10.22 -5.47 -10.53
N LEU A 44 10.95 -4.92 -9.58
CA LEU A 44 11.17 -3.47 -9.49
C LEU A 44 11.93 -2.92 -10.70
N ALA A 45 12.93 -3.65 -11.19
CA ALA A 45 13.69 -3.25 -12.38
C ALA A 45 12.81 -3.18 -13.64
N ILE A 46 11.89 -4.14 -13.81
CA ILE A 46 10.92 -4.13 -14.92
C ILE A 46 10.03 -2.89 -14.85
N TRP A 47 9.46 -2.58 -13.69
CA TRP A 47 8.63 -1.38 -13.53
C TRP A 47 9.42 -0.08 -13.75
N ALA A 48 10.66 0.00 -13.25
CA ALA A 48 11.52 1.15 -13.51
C ALA A 48 11.79 1.31 -15.01
N GLY A 49 12.01 0.21 -15.73
CA GLY A 49 12.12 0.17 -17.19
C GLY A 49 10.87 0.72 -17.88
N PHE A 50 9.68 0.22 -17.51
CA PHE A 50 8.41 0.71 -18.07
C PHE A 50 8.19 2.19 -17.81
N ILE A 51 8.38 2.65 -16.58
CA ILE A 51 8.20 4.06 -16.22
C ILE A 51 9.17 4.97 -16.97
N LYS A 52 10.40 4.51 -17.23
CA LYS A 52 11.40 5.26 -18.01
C LYS A 52 11.03 5.38 -19.48
N LEU A 53 10.46 4.31 -20.06
CA LEU A 53 10.11 4.20 -21.48
C LEU A 53 8.71 4.74 -21.83
N MET A 54 7.87 5.02 -20.83
CA MET A 54 6.51 5.49 -21.01
C MET A 54 6.41 7.03 -20.95
N TYR A 55 5.44 7.59 -21.65
CA TYR A 55 5.06 9.00 -21.50
C TYR A 55 4.38 9.22 -20.14
N PHE A 56 4.76 10.29 -19.45
CA PHE A 56 4.12 10.75 -18.22
C PHE A 56 3.69 12.19 -18.43
N SER A 57 2.40 12.48 -18.22
CA SER A 57 1.87 13.83 -18.29
C SER A 57 2.44 14.72 -17.17
N ALA A 58 2.49 16.03 -17.37
CA ALA A 58 3.02 16.99 -16.39
C ALA A 58 2.36 16.91 -14.98
N GLY A 59 1.10 16.46 -14.89
CA GLY A 59 0.40 16.30 -13.61
C GLY A 59 0.70 14.98 -12.86
N ALA A 60 1.37 14.01 -13.49
CA ALA A 60 1.66 12.72 -12.90
C ALA A 60 3.17 12.56 -12.67
N SER A 61 3.57 12.21 -11.45
CA SER A 61 4.99 12.01 -11.12
C SER A 61 5.40 10.54 -11.28
N ARG A 62 6.48 10.32 -12.03
CA ARG A 62 7.12 9.01 -12.23
C ARG A 62 7.55 8.37 -10.91
N ALA A 63 8.23 9.16 -10.07
CA ALA A 63 8.73 8.69 -8.78
C ALA A 63 7.58 8.29 -7.86
N ARG A 64 6.49 9.06 -7.85
CA ARG A 64 5.29 8.75 -7.06
C ARG A 64 4.68 7.42 -7.47
N HIS A 65 4.48 7.22 -8.76
CA HIS A 65 3.91 5.97 -9.26
C HIS A 65 4.81 4.76 -8.93
N PHE A 66 6.13 4.90 -9.12
CA PHE A 66 7.09 3.86 -8.77
C PHE A 66 7.09 3.52 -7.28
N LEU A 67 7.06 4.53 -6.40
CA LEU A 67 7.00 4.32 -4.96
C LEU A 67 5.70 3.61 -4.52
N SER A 68 4.56 3.97 -5.12
CA SER A 68 3.30 3.25 -4.87
C SER A 68 3.39 1.78 -5.27
N LEU A 69 3.98 1.49 -6.44
CA LEU A 69 4.21 0.11 -6.89
C LEU A 69 5.18 -0.65 -5.98
N LEU A 70 6.24 0.00 -5.49
CA LEU A 70 7.21 -0.61 -4.58
C LEU A 70 6.56 -1.00 -3.25
N ILE A 71 5.84 -0.07 -2.61
CA ILE A 71 5.14 -0.33 -1.34
C ILE A 71 4.09 -1.43 -1.53
N PHE A 72 3.32 -1.35 -2.61
CA PHE A 72 2.34 -2.36 -2.98
C PHE A 72 2.98 -3.73 -3.15
N CYS A 73 4.10 -3.83 -3.87
CA CYS A 73 4.80 -5.08 -4.11
C CYS A 73 5.33 -5.69 -2.82
N ALA A 74 5.99 -4.90 -1.99
CA ALA A 74 6.54 -5.36 -0.72
C ALA A 74 5.44 -5.92 0.20
N GLY A 75 4.31 -5.21 0.29
CA GLY A 75 3.17 -5.65 1.09
C GLY A 75 2.46 -6.87 0.53
N LEU A 76 2.09 -6.87 -0.75
CA LEU A 76 1.37 -8.02 -1.32
C LEU A 76 2.21 -9.27 -1.37
N LEU A 77 3.52 -9.14 -1.64
CA LEU A 77 4.40 -10.30 -1.60
C LEU A 77 4.38 -10.93 -0.20
N THR A 78 4.33 -10.13 0.86
CA THR A 78 4.12 -10.65 2.22
C THR A 78 2.82 -11.43 2.31
N PHE A 79 1.70 -10.87 1.85
CA PHE A 79 0.42 -11.59 1.89
C PHE A 79 0.50 -12.92 1.12
N ILE A 80 1.04 -12.93 -0.09
CA ILE A 80 1.15 -14.15 -0.91
C ILE A 80 2.03 -15.21 -0.20
N LEU A 81 3.14 -14.80 0.42
CA LEU A 81 4.08 -15.71 1.08
C LEU A 81 3.53 -16.31 2.37
N PHE A 82 2.81 -15.53 3.17
CA PHE A 82 2.31 -16.00 4.46
C PHE A 82 0.87 -16.55 4.38
N THR A 83 0.13 -16.35 3.29
CA THR A 83 -1.22 -16.94 3.16
C THR A 83 -1.15 -18.41 2.79
N GLU A 84 -1.54 -19.29 3.72
CA GLU A 84 -1.70 -20.72 3.45
C GLU A 84 -3.05 -21.06 2.81
N TRP A 85 -4.10 -20.28 3.11
CA TRP A 85 -5.44 -20.53 2.59
C TRP A 85 -5.52 -20.21 1.09
N THR A 86 -5.60 -21.26 0.25
CA THR A 86 -5.53 -21.16 -1.22
C THR A 86 -6.47 -20.12 -1.82
N PRO A 87 -7.75 -20.00 -1.44
CA PRO A 87 -8.65 -18.97 -1.98
C PRO A 87 -8.17 -17.54 -1.68
N ALA A 88 -7.69 -17.28 -0.45
CA ALA A 88 -7.16 -15.96 -0.10
C ALA A 88 -5.83 -15.68 -0.83
N ARG A 89 -4.98 -16.68 -0.99
CA ARG A 89 -3.76 -16.55 -1.78
C ARG A 89 -4.06 -16.19 -3.23
N LEU A 90 -4.97 -16.92 -3.89
CA LEU A 90 -5.43 -16.62 -5.25
C LEU A 90 -6.02 -15.21 -5.36
N LEU A 91 -6.76 -14.76 -4.35
CA LEU A 91 -7.27 -13.39 -4.28
C LEU A 91 -6.11 -12.37 -4.25
N PHE A 92 -5.09 -12.57 -3.41
CA PHE A 92 -3.93 -11.68 -3.37
C PHE A 92 -3.12 -11.70 -4.67
N GLU A 93 -2.95 -12.86 -5.30
CA GLU A 93 -2.33 -12.99 -6.62
C GLU A 93 -3.11 -12.23 -7.70
N ALA A 94 -4.45 -12.32 -7.69
CA ALA A 94 -5.30 -11.55 -8.59
C ALA A 94 -5.18 -10.04 -8.34
N ILE A 95 -5.19 -9.60 -7.08
CA ILE A 95 -4.96 -8.19 -6.71
C ILE A 95 -3.57 -7.74 -7.20
N PHE A 96 -2.54 -8.59 -7.05
CA PHE A 96 -1.17 -8.31 -7.49
C PHE A 96 -1.06 -8.06 -8.99
N ALA A 97 -1.86 -8.76 -9.80
CA ALA A 97 -1.92 -8.54 -11.25
C ALA A 97 -2.78 -7.32 -11.64
N LEU A 98 -3.96 -7.16 -11.02
CA LEU A 98 -4.94 -6.15 -11.42
C LEU A 98 -4.55 -4.72 -11.03
N PHE A 99 -3.97 -4.50 -9.85
CA PHE A 99 -3.66 -3.14 -9.40
C PHE A 99 -2.58 -2.45 -10.23
N PRO A 100 -1.43 -3.09 -10.54
CA PRO A 100 -0.47 -2.54 -11.49
C PRO A 100 -1.06 -2.33 -12.88
N PHE A 101 -1.89 -3.26 -13.38
CA PHE A 101 -2.62 -3.09 -14.64
C PHE A 101 -3.43 -1.79 -14.64
N PHE A 102 -4.30 -1.58 -13.65
CA PHE A 102 -5.08 -0.34 -13.56
C PHE A 102 -4.19 0.88 -13.29
N GLY A 103 -3.08 0.71 -12.58
CA GLY A 103 -2.09 1.73 -12.30
C GLY A 103 -1.48 2.32 -13.56
N PHE A 104 -1.12 1.46 -14.52
CA PHE A 104 -0.63 1.87 -15.83
C PHE A 104 -1.77 2.28 -16.78
N TRP A 105 -2.91 1.60 -16.73
CA TRP A 105 -4.05 1.86 -17.62
C TRP A 105 -4.67 3.24 -17.42
N LEU A 106 -4.78 3.68 -16.16
CA LEU A 106 -5.36 4.97 -15.79
C LEU A 106 -4.38 6.14 -15.95
N LEU A 107 -3.14 5.91 -16.41
CA LEU A 107 -2.24 7.01 -16.72
C LEU A 107 -2.70 7.72 -18.00
N PRO A 108 -2.84 9.06 -17.98
CA PRO A 108 -3.23 9.82 -19.16
C PRO A 108 -2.16 9.71 -20.25
N ALA A 109 -2.57 9.26 -21.44
CA ALA A 109 -1.69 9.13 -22.60
C ALA A 109 -1.47 10.46 -23.35
N SER A 110 -2.25 11.50 -23.02
CA SER A 110 -2.18 12.84 -23.62
C SER A 110 -2.69 13.89 -22.63
N GLU A 111 -2.31 15.14 -22.85
CA GLU A 111 -2.74 16.28 -22.01
C GLU A 111 -4.26 16.49 -22.03
N ALA A 112 -4.92 16.19 -23.16
CA ALA A 112 -6.37 16.27 -23.29
C ALA A 112 -7.14 15.32 -22.33
N GLY A 113 -6.51 14.23 -21.88
CA GLY A 113 -7.12 13.26 -20.96
C GLY A 113 -6.87 13.53 -19.47
N LEU A 114 -6.10 14.57 -19.13
CA LEU A 114 -5.68 14.88 -17.75
C LEU A 114 -6.85 14.93 -16.74
N PRO A 115 -7.93 15.71 -16.93
CA PRO A 115 -8.95 15.87 -15.90
C PRO A 115 -9.74 14.57 -15.65
N THR A 116 -9.91 13.73 -16.66
CA THR A 116 -10.67 12.48 -16.56
C THR A 116 -9.89 11.38 -15.84
N PHE A 117 -8.59 11.25 -16.12
CA PHE A 117 -7.78 10.10 -15.69
C PHE A 117 -6.94 10.33 -14.44
N LEU A 118 -6.56 11.59 -14.15
CA LEU A 118 -5.63 11.89 -13.05
C LEU A 118 -6.24 11.55 -11.67
N LYS A 119 -7.49 11.93 -11.42
CA LYS A 119 -8.14 11.69 -10.13
C LYS A 119 -8.36 10.20 -9.81
N PRO A 120 -8.84 9.36 -10.75
CA PRO A 120 -8.84 7.91 -10.56
C PRO A 120 -7.46 7.32 -10.33
N HIS A 121 -6.44 7.76 -11.09
CA HIS A 121 -5.06 7.28 -10.94
C HIS A 121 -4.47 7.55 -9.55
N SER A 122 -4.65 8.77 -9.03
CA SER A 122 -4.19 9.13 -7.67
C SER A 122 -4.89 8.29 -6.61
N ARG A 123 -6.19 8.06 -6.74
CA ARG A 123 -6.95 7.21 -5.80
C ARG A 123 -6.45 5.77 -5.81
N LEU A 124 -6.21 5.21 -7.00
CA LEU A 124 -5.68 3.86 -7.12
C LEU A 124 -4.26 3.75 -6.55
N SER A 125 -3.42 4.74 -6.81
CA SER A 125 -2.07 4.80 -6.23
C SER A 125 -2.09 4.86 -4.72
N PHE A 126 -3.07 5.55 -4.14
CA PHE A 126 -3.28 5.55 -2.69
C PHE A 126 -3.75 4.18 -2.18
N MET A 127 -4.69 3.54 -2.87
CA MET A 127 -5.14 2.17 -2.52
C MET A 127 -3.97 1.17 -2.60
N MET A 128 -3.09 1.28 -3.59
CA MET A 128 -1.86 0.48 -3.68
C MET A 128 -0.99 0.64 -2.43
N CYS A 129 -0.79 1.87 -1.96
CA CYS A 129 -0.06 2.13 -0.72
C CYS A 129 -0.77 1.55 0.51
N ILE A 130 -2.10 1.66 0.60
CA ILE A 130 -2.89 1.11 1.72
C ILE A 130 -2.72 -0.41 1.78
N ILE A 131 -2.93 -1.12 0.68
CA ILE A 131 -2.81 -2.58 0.66
C ILE A 131 -1.35 -3.00 0.91
N GLY A 132 -0.39 -2.24 0.37
CA GLY A 132 1.03 -2.44 0.65
C GLY A 132 1.38 -2.30 2.14
N LEU A 133 0.88 -1.26 2.81
CA LEU A 133 1.06 -1.07 4.24
C LEU A 133 0.40 -2.19 5.06
N ALA A 134 -0.79 -2.65 4.67
CA ALA A 134 -1.45 -3.78 5.32
C ALA A 134 -0.57 -5.03 5.33
N GLY A 135 0.08 -5.32 4.20
CA GLY A 135 1.02 -6.43 4.08
C GLY A 135 2.27 -6.23 4.94
N ILE A 136 2.82 -5.01 5.00
CA ILE A 136 3.96 -4.69 5.87
C ILE A 136 3.58 -4.87 7.35
N PHE A 137 2.39 -4.47 7.77
CA PHE A 137 1.92 -4.70 9.15
C PHE A 137 1.72 -6.19 9.45
N ALA A 138 1.20 -6.95 8.49
CA ALA A 138 1.12 -8.40 8.60
C ALA A 138 2.51 -9.04 8.70
N LEU A 139 3.52 -8.52 7.98
CA LEU A 139 4.91 -8.98 8.07
C LEU A 139 5.48 -8.75 9.47
N VAL A 140 5.34 -7.53 10.01
CA VAL A 140 5.85 -7.21 11.36
C VAL A 140 5.16 -8.09 12.41
N SER A 141 3.86 -8.31 12.26
CA SER A 141 3.12 -9.23 13.12
C SER A 141 3.65 -10.65 13.01
N ALA A 142 3.89 -11.16 11.80
CA ALA A 142 4.43 -12.51 11.58
C ALA A 142 5.85 -12.66 12.13
N ILE A 143 6.75 -11.69 11.90
CA ILE A 143 8.11 -11.70 12.45
C ILE A 143 8.08 -11.75 13.98
N SER A 144 7.19 -10.97 14.59
CA SER A 144 7.07 -10.89 16.05
C SER A 144 6.45 -12.16 16.64
N SER A 145 5.38 -12.69 16.04
CA SER A 145 4.69 -13.89 16.54
C SER A 145 5.48 -15.18 16.34
N PHE A 146 6.14 -15.34 15.19
CA PHE A 146 6.91 -16.56 14.87
C PHE A 146 8.39 -16.45 15.23
N GLN A 147 8.83 -15.31 15.77
CA GLN A 147 10.23 -15.05 16.11
C GLN A 147 11.19 -15.36 14.94
N LEU A 148 10.80 -15.00 13.70
CA LEU A 148 11.54 -15.36 12.47
C LEU A 148 12.98 -14.83 12.45
N LEU A 149 13.24 -13.74 13.19
CA LEU A 149 14.53 -13.06 13.27
C LEU A 149 14.89 -12.82 14.75
N THR A 150 15.23 -13.89 15.46
CA THR A 150 15.55 -13.87 16.90
C THR A 150 16.72 -12.95 17.29
N SER A 151 17.63 -12.65 16.36
CA SER A 151 18.76 -11.75 16.58
C SER A 151 18.37 -10.27 16.63
N VAL A 152 17.17 -9.91 16.18
CA VAL A 152 16.70 -8.53 16.10
C VAL A 152 15.47 -8.35 16.97
N SER A 153 15.48 -7.34 17.85
CA SER A 153 14.34 -7.02 18.70
C SER A 153 13.10 -6.66 17.88
N ALA A 154 11.92 -7.12 18.31
CA ALA A 154 10.62 -6.81 17.70
C ALA A 154 10.40 -5.29 17.58
N TRP A 155 10.88 -4.50 18.55
CA TRP A 155 10.79 -3.04 18.54
C TRP A 155 11.41 -2.39 17.30
N VAL A 156 12.48 -2.95 16.75
CA VAL A 156 13.10 -2.43 15.52
C VAL A 156 12.10 -2.49 14.36
N TRP A 157 11.39 -3.60 14.23
CA TRP A 157 10.39 -3.78 13.18
C TRP A 157 9.16 -2.88 13.37
N ILE A 158 8.72 -2.70 14.62
CA ILE A 158 7.62 -1.78 14.98
C ILE A 158 7.99 -0.33 14.61
N VAL A 159 9.20 0.11 14.97
CA VAL A 159 9.70 1.46 14.64
C VAL A 159 9.79 1.63 13.13
N LEU A 160 10.37 0.68 12.41
CA LEU A 160 10.49 0.75 10.95
C LEU A 160 9.12 0.81 10.26
N ALA A 161 8.17 -0.05 10.64
CA ALA A 161 6.82 -0.01 10.07
C ALA A 161 6.10 1.29 10.38
N SER A 162 6.27 1.85 11.59
CA SER A 162 5.68 3.12 11.99
C SER A 162 6.28 4.30 11.23
N LEU A 163 7.58 4.28 10.94
CA LEU A 163 8.24 5.26 10.08
C LEU A 163 7.70 5.19 8.65
N VAL A 164 7.58 3.99 8.08
CA VAL A 164 7.01 3.81 6.73
C VAL A 164 5.56 4.30 6.68
N ALA A 165 4.75 3.92 7.67
CA ALA A 165 3.35 4.35 7.78
C ALA A 165 3.21 5.87 7.91
N THR A 166 4.11 6.51 8.66
CA THR A 166 4.15 7.98 8.81
C THR A 166 4.58 8.67 7.53
N ALA A 167 5.61 8.14 6.86
CA ALA A 167 6.08 8.69 5.59
C ALA A 167 4.99 8.62 4.52
N VAL A 168 4.27 7.49 4.43
CA VAL A 168 3.13 7.33 3.52
C VAL A 168 1.99 8.28 3.90
N ALA A 169 1.68 8.43 5.19
CA ALA A 169 0.66 9.37 5.66
C ALA A 169 0.95 10.81 5.22
N GLY A 170 2.18 11.28 5.49
CA GLY A 170 2.64 12.62 5.14
C GLY A 170 2.70 12.86 3.64
N TRP A 171 3.20 11.89 2.87
CA TRP A 171 3.22 11.96 1.41
C TRP A 171 1.79 12.13 0.86
N TRP A 172 0.83 11.33 1.32
CA TRP A 172 -0.53 11.46 0.84
C TRP A 172 -1.25 12.70 1.37
N TRP A 173 -0.96 13.19 2.57
CA TRP A 173 -1.49 14.50 3.00
C TRP A 173 -1.06 15.63 2.07
N PHE A 174 0.22 15.64 1.68
CA PHE A 174 0.74 16.59 0.70
C PHE A 174 0.04 16.44 -0.66
N GLU A 175 -0.10 15.22 -1.17
CA GLU A 175 -0.75 14.96 -2.46
C GLU A 175 -2.21 15.39 -2.49
N TYR A 176 -2.90 15.29 -1.35
CA TYR A 176 -4.28 15.71 -1.19
C TYR A 176 -4.45 17.20 -0.86
N GLY A 177 -3.39 18.00 -1.03
CA GLY A 177 -3.42 19.46 -0.99
C GLY A 177 -3.20 20.07 0.39
N LEU A 178 -2.68 19.32 1.36
CA LEU A 178 -2.33 19.90 2.65
C LEU A 178 -1.10 20.81 2.50
N LYS A 179 -1.23 22.08 2.91
CA LYS A 179 -0.14 23.05 2.89
C LYS A 179 0.96 22.62 3.87
N VAL A 180 2.21 22.65 3.40
CA VAL A 180 3.39 22.40 4.25
C VAL A 180 3.67 23.69 5.02
N ASP A 181 3.30 23.71 6.29
CA ASP A 181 3.63 24.78 7.24
C ASP A 181 4.79 24.35 8.17
N ASP A 182 5.32 25.27 8.97
CA ASP A 182 6.39 24.98 9.94
C ASP A 182 5.97 23.91 10.97
N LYS A 183 4.66 23.71 11.15
CA LYS A 183 4.07 22.72 12.05
C LYS A 183 3.85 21.36 11.38
N PHE A 184 4.16 21.20 10.09
CA PHE A 184 3.94 19.95 9.38
C PHE A 184 4.80 18.81 9.94
N ILE A 185 6.06 19.10 10.25
CA ILE A 185 7.00 18.11 10.83
C ILE A 185 6.54 17.70 12.23
N SER A 186 6.10 18.63 13.07
CA SER A 186 5.61 18.29 14.41
C SER A 186 4.33 17.46 14.36
N ARG A 187 3.44 17.72 13.41
CA ARG A 187 2.26 16.87 13.15
C ARG A 187 2.65 15.45 12.71
N LEU A 188 3.66 15.31 11.85
CA LEU A 188 4.19 14.00 11.46
C LEU A 188 4.83 13.26 12.64
N ALA A 189 5.56 13.98 13.52
CA ALA A 189 6.15 13.39 14.71
C ALA A 189 5.08 12.89 15.69
N ILE A 190 4.00 13.67 15.91
CA ILE A 190 2.85 13.24 16.73
C ILE A 190 2.19 12.00 16.11
N TRP A 191 1.98 12.01 14.79
CA TRP A 191 1.43 10.86 14.07
C TRP A 191 2.30 9.61 14.23
N PHE A 192 3.62 9.76 14.13
CA PHE A 192 4.57 8.67 14.34
C PHE A 192 4.45 8.08 15.74
N VAL A 193 4.50 8.90 16.79
CA VAL A 193 4.42 8.42 18.18
C VAL A 193 3.08 7.74 18.45
N MET A 194 1.98 8.36 18.01
CA MET A 194 0.64 7.78 18.16
C MET A 194 0.54 6.43 17.45
N PHE A 195 1.06 6.32 16.23
CA PHE A 195 0.95 5.10 15.45
C PHE A 195 1.92 4.01 15.92
N LEU A 196 3.09 4.39 16.46
CA LEU A 196 4.03 3.47 17.11
C LEU A 196 3.36 2.77 18.30
N GLU A 197 2.73 3.56 19.17
CA GLU A 197 1.99 3.05 20.33
C GLU A 197 0.82 2.16 19.89
N PHE A 198 0.07 2.61 18.90
CA PHE A 198 -1.04 1.83 18.34
C PHE A 198 -0.58 0.47 17.79
N LEU A 199 0.50 0.45 17.01
CA LEU A 199 1.04 -0.78 16.45
C LEU A 199 1.53 -1.74 17.55
N TRP A 200 2.15 -1.22 18.60
CA TRP A 200 2.55 -2.02 19.77
C TRP A 200 1.34 -2.67 20.46
N VAL A 201 0.27 -1.92 20.71
CA VAL A 201 -0.96 -2.46 21.32
C VAL A 201 -1.59 -3.55 20.45
N ILE A 202 -1.69 -3.35 19.13
CA ILE A 202 -2.27 -4.35 18.23
C ILE A 202 -1.44 -5.64 18.21
N LEU A 203 -0.11 -5.55 18.29
CA LEU A 203 0.76 -6.73 18.30
C LEU A 203 0.62 -7.59 19.57
N ILE A 204 0.16 -7.01 20.68
CA ILE A 204 -0.13 -7.75 21.91
C ILE A 204 -1.44 -8.53 21.80
N LEU A 205 -2.36 -8.11 20.93
CA LEU A 205 -3.65 -8.78 20.77
C LEU A 205 -3.45 -10.20 20.23
N PRO A 206 -4.20 -11.19 20.75
CA PRO A 206 -4.05 -12.61 20.40
C PRO A 206 -4.71 -12.96 19.06
N PHE A 207 -4.51 -12.14 18.03
CA PHE A 207 -5.02 -12.38 16.69
C PHE A 207 -3.93 -12.92 15.76
N GLY A 208 -4.34 -13.59 14.68
CA GLY A 208 -3.42 -13.98 13.62
C GLY A 208 -2.78 -12.77 12.94
N TYR A 209 -1.54 -12.92 12.47
CA TYR A 209 -0.77 -11.82 11.85
C TYR A 209 -1.50 -11.16 10.66
N MET A 210 -2.27 -11.91 9.86
CA MET A 210 -3.07 -11.34 8.77
C MET A 210 -4.18 -10.44 9.30
N VAL A 211 -4.87 -10.92 10.35
CA VAL A 211 -5.95 -10.20 10.99
C VAL A 211 -5.42 -8.91 11.60
N ASN A 212 -4.27 -8.98 12.29
CA ASN A 212 -3.59 -7.82 12.85
C ASN A 212 -3.18 -6.82 11.77
N GLY A 213 -2.62 -7.28 10.64
CA GLY A 213 -2.28 -6.39 9.52
C GLY A 213 -3.48 -5.65 8.93
N LEU A 214 -4.58 -6.37 8.70
CA LEU A 214 -5.84 -5.80 8.19
C LEU A 214 -6.52 -4.86 9.21
N LEU A 215 -6.51 -5.22 10.49
CA LEU A 215 -7.02 -4.39 11.58
C LEU A 215 -6.22 -3.09 11.68
N THR A 216 -4.90 -3.21 11.65
CA THR A 216 -3.98 -2.08 11.75
C THR A 216 -4.17 -1.10 10.59
N ILE A 217 -4.25 -1.59 9.34
CA ILE A 217 -4.43 -0.71 8.19
C ILE A 217 -5.80 -0.04 8.20
N TRP A 218 -6.85 -0.72 8.69
CA TRP A 218 -8.18 -0.15 8.80
C TRP A 218 -8.15 1.05 9.75
N CYS A 219 -7.62 0.86 10.96
CA CYS A 219 -7.48 1.92 11.93
C CYS A 219 -6.57 3.05 11.41
N TRP A 220 -5.44 2.71 10.79
CA TRP A 220 -4.55 3.69 10.16
C TRP A 220 -5.29 4.55 9.14
N TYR A 221 -6.11 3.94 8.27
CA TYR A 221 -6.86 4.64 7.23
C TYR A 221 -7.91 5.60 7.81
N ILE A 222 -8.67 5.15 8.82
CA ILE A 222 -9.68 5.99 9.47
C ILE A 222 -9.01 7.17 10.19
N LEU A 223 -7.95 6.90 10.97
CA LEU A 223 -7.18 7.96 11.63
C LEU A 223 -6.57 8.93 10.61
N TRP A 224 -6.09 8.41 9.46
CA TRP A 224 -5.45 9.22 8.43
C TRP A 224 -6.46 10.19 7.81
N LEU A 225 -7.68 9.71 7.56
CA LEU A 225 -8.79 10.55 7.07
C LEU A 225 -9.16 11.63 8.10
N LEU A 226 -9.35 11.25 9.36
CA LEU A 226 -9.71 12.20 10.42
C LEU A 226 -8.65 13.29 10.58
N MET A 227 -7.38 12.91 10.63
CA MET A 227 -6.26 13.86 10.71
C MET A 227 -6.19 14.76 9.48
N ARG A 228 -6.34 14.19 8.27
CA ARG A 228 -6.36 14.99 7.04
C ARG A 228 -7.44 16.06 7.09
N PHE A 229 -8.69 15.70 7.41
CA PHE A 229 -9.80 16.66 7.45
C PHE A 229 -9.67 17.67 8.58
N ASN A 230 -9.10 17.27 9.73
CA ASN A 230 -8.84 18.18 10.83
C ASN A 230 -7.75 19.22 10.49
N MET A 231 -6.82 18.87 9.60
CA MET A 231 -5.77 19.80 9.15
C MET A 231 -6.22 20.70 7.98
N THR A 232 -7.34 20.40 7.32
CA THR A 232 -7.88 21.26 6.25
C THR A 232 -8.71 22.41 6.80
N GLU A 233 -8.69 23.57 6.12
CA GLU A 233 -9.45 24.77 6.49
C GLU A 233 -10.97 24.53 6.56
N GLU A 234 -11.50 23.59 5.77
CA GLU A 234 -12.92 23.21 5.78
C GLU A 234 -13.35 22.42 7.04
N GLY A 235 -12.39 21.85 7.77
CA GLY A 235 -12.63 20.97 8.91
C GLY A 235 -13.43 19.70 8.57
N ILE A 236 -13.94 19.04 9.62
CA ILE A 236 -14.76 17.83 9.49
C ILE A 236 -16.24 18.19 9.37
N LYS A 237 -16.85 17.89 8.21
CA LYS A 237 -18.30 17.99 8.00
C LYS A 237 -19.01 16.74 8.55
N TRP A 238 -19.17 16.67 9.88
CA TRP A 238 -19.69 15.48 10.60
C TRP A 238 -20.97 14.89 10.03
N ARG A 239 -21.94 15.72 9.62
CA ARG A 239 -23.22 15.24 9.05
C ARG A 239 -23.03 14.39 7.78
N LYS A 240 -22.02 14.71 6.95
CA LYS A 240 -21.70 13.93 5.74
C LYS A 240 -20.86 12.70 6.04
N GLN A 241 -20.06 12.74 7.10
CA GLN A 241 -19.15 11.65 7.48
C GLN A 241 -19.77 10.63 8.44
N ALA A 242 -20.86 10.97 9.13
CA ALA A 242 -21.51 10.09 10.09
C ALA A 242 -21.91 8.75 9.46
N LEU A 243 -22.55 8.76 8.28
CA LEU A 243 -22.92 7.54 7.58
C LEU A 243 -21.70 6.68 7.21
N PHE A 244 -20.61 7.33 6.77
CA PHE A 244 -19.35 6.64 6.47
C PHE A 244 -18.75 6.00 7.72
N LEU A 245 -18.68 6.73 8.85
CA LEU A 245 -18.14 6.22 10.10
C LEU A 245 -19.00 5.09 10.67
N VAL A 246 -20.33 5.25 10.71
CA VAL A 246 -21.25 4.20 11.16
C VAL A 246 -21.11 2.96 10.29
N SER A 247 -21.06 3.10 8.97
CA SER A 247 -20.87 1.97 8.06
C SER A 247 -19.53 1.27 8.34
N ASN A 248 -18.45 2.02 8.58
CA ASN A 248 -17.16 1.44 8.95
C ASN A 248 -17.20 0.72 10.29
N VAL A 249 -17.89 1.25 11.29
CA VAL A 249 -18.05 0.59 12.61
C VAL A 249 -18.83 -0.72 12.45
N VAL A 250 -19.93 -0.72 11.70
CA VAL A 250 -20.71 -1.95 11.44
C VAL A 250 -19.87 -2.99 10.70
N LEU A 251 -19.15 -2.57 9.65
CA LEU A 251 -18.27 -3.46 8.91
C LEU A 251 -17.11 -3.96 9.76
N PHE A 252 -16.58 -3.14 10.66
CA PHE A 252 -15.53 -3.51 11.61
C PHE A 252 -16.02 -4.56 12.60
N VAL A 253 -17.20 -4.37 13.19
CA VAL A 253 -17.83 -5.38 14.06
C VAL A 253 -18.10 -6.67 13.29
N GLY A 254 -18.62 -6.57 12.06
CA GLY A 254 -18.82 -7.73 11.19
C GLY A 254 -17.51 -8.47 10.89
N TYR A 255 -16.43 -7.74 10.61
CA TYR A 255 -15.10 -8.31 10.43
C TYR A 255 -14.61 -9.02 11.70
N LEU A 256 -14.75 -8.39 12.87
CA LEU A 256 -14.39 -9.00 14.14
C LEU A 256 -15.20 -10.28 14.40
N LEU A 257 -16.51 -10.29 14.16
CA LEU A 257 -17.34 -11.47 14.44
C LEU A 257 -17.16 -12.62 13.44
N LEU A 258 -16.93 -12.30 12.17
CA LEU A 258 -16.95 -13.29 11.08
C LEU A 258 -15.55 -13.76 10.65
N ALA A 259 -14.55 -12.89 10.68
CA ALA A 259 -13.20 -13.20 10.22
C ALA A 259 -12.25 -13.55 11.37
N VAL A 260 -12.40 -12.91 12.52
CA VAL A 260 -11.57 -13.21 13.69
C VAL A 260 -12.13 -14.44 14.38
N LYS A 261 -11.33 -15.51 14.40
CA LYS A 261 -11.64 -16.69 15.20
C LYS A 261 -11.28 -16.41 16.65
N TRP A 262 -12.26 -15.95 17.42
CA TRP A 262 -12.18 -15.88 18.88
C TRP A 262 -12.10 -17.31 19.41
N LYS A 263 -11.00 -17.65 20.08
CA LYS A 263 -10.85 -18.88 20.85
C LYS A 263 -11.08 -18.57 22.32
#